data_AF-A0A455UIG9-F1
#
_entry.id   AF-A0A455UIG9-F1
#
_cell.length_a   1.000
_cell.length_b   1.000
_cell.length_c   1.000
_cell.angle_alpha   90.00
_cell.angle_beta   90.00
_cell.angle_gamma   90.00
#
_symmetry.space_group_name_H-M   'P 1'
#
loop_
_entity.id
_entity.type
_entity.pdbx_description
1 polymer ?
#
loop_
_entity_poly.entity_id
_entity_poly.type
_entity_poly.pdbx_seq_one_letter_code
_entity_poly.pdbx_strand_id
1 'polypeptide(L)' 'MIQGLNRDGKLLAYHDRSDGGLLVTLLEMAFAAHAGLEIKLDWMIDEPVEALNALFSEELGR' A
#
# COMPACT_ATOMS: atom_id res chain seq x y z
N MET A 1 4.88 12.96 -9.38
CA MET A 1 4.57 13.42 -8.00
C MET A 1 5.52 12.84 -6.96
N ILE A 2 5.69 11.50 -6.91
CA ILE A 2 6.62 10.80 -5.99
C ILE A 2 8.03 11.40 -5.97
N GLN A 3 8.64 11.66 -7.15
CA GLN A 3 9.98 12.27 -7.22
C GLN A 3 10.07 13.66 -6.58
N GLY A 4 8.97 14.44 -6.65
CA GLY A 4 8.89 15.75 -5.99
C GLY A 4 8.82 15.62 -4.47
N LEU A 5 7.96 14.71 -3.97
CA LEU A 5 7.83 14.46 -2.52
C LEU A 5 9.11 13.86 -1.92
N ASN A 6 9.80 12.99 -2.67
CA ASN A 6 11.09 12.44 -2.28
C ASN A 6 12.14 13.56 -2.16
N ARG A 7 12.23 14.43 -3.18
CA ARG A 7 13.15 15.58 -3.15
C ARG A 7 12.86 16.55 -2.01
N ASP A 8 11.58 16.73 -1.67
CA ASP A 8 11.15 17.55 -0.53
C ASP A 8 11.36 16.87 0.83
N GLY A 9 11.85 15.61 0.88
CA GLY A 9 12.02 14.84 2.12
C GLY A 9 10.70 14.48 2.81
N LYS A 10 9.59 14.45 2.08
CA LYS A 10 8.23 14.21 2.62
C LYS A 10 7.79 12.74 2.59
N LEU A 11 8.63 11.84 2.06
CA LEU A 11 8.37 10.41 2.03
C LEU A 11 9.29 9.70 3.03
N LEU A 12 8.72 8.92 3.94
CA LEU A 12 9.48 8.04 4.82
C LEU A 12 9.81 6.70 4.15
N ALA A 13 8.89 6.19 3.34
CA ALA A 13 9.04 4.99 2.53
C ALA A 13 8.10 5.05 1.33
N TYR A 14 8.43 4.31 0.27
CA TYR A 14 7.58 4.11 -0.91
C TYR A 14 7.88 2.72 -1.46
N HIS A 15 6.83 1.99 -1.80
CA HIS A 15 6.91 0.71 -2.49
C HIS A 15 5.71 0.60 -3.42
N ASP A 16 5.93 0.18 -4.66
CA ASP A 16 4.87 0.14 -5.67
C ASP A 16 4.00 -1.11 -5.55
N ARG A 17 2.77 -0.99 -6.06
CA ARG A 17 1.85 -2.12 -6.18
C ARG A 17 2.13 -2.89 -7.46
N SER A 18 2.30 -4.20 -7.31
CA SER A 18 2.62 -5.14 -8.39
C SER A 18 1.86 -6.46 -8.15
N ASP A 19 2.46 -7.59 -8.53
CA ASP A 19 1.93 -8.94 -8.33
C ASP A 19 1.48 -9.18 -6.88
N GLY A 20 0.27 -9.70 -6.71
CA GLY A 20 -0.32 -9.95 -5.39
C GLY A 20 -0.90 -8.72 -4.69
N GLY A 21 -0.88 -7.55 -5.35
CA GLY A 21 -1.64 -6.38 -4.97
C GLY A 21 -1.14 -5.67 -3.71
N LEU A 22 -2.04 -4.87 -3.11
CA LEU A 22 -1.73 -4.04 -1.95
C LEU A 22 -1.25 -4.87 -0.75
N LEU A 23 -1.80 -6.08 -0.58
CA LEU A 23 -1.40 -6.95 0.52
C LEU A 23 0.09 -7.30 0.46
N VAL A 24 0.58 -7.72 -0.71
CA VAL A 24 1.99 -8.08 -0.88
C VAL A 24 2.88 -6.86 -0.69
N THR A 25 2.53 -5.72 -1.28
CA THR A 25 3.26 -4.45 -1.09
C THR A 25 3.41 -4.08 0.39
N LEU A 26 2.33 -4.18 1.18
CA LEU A 26 2.37 -3.88 2.62
C LEU A 26 3.23 -4.88 3.39
N LEU A 27 3.15 -6.17 3.06
CA LEU A 27 3.98 -7.20 3.69
C LEU A 27 5.47 -6.99 3.38
N GLU A 28 5.83 -6.64 2.15
CA GLU A 28 7.21 -6.34 1.77
C GLU A 28 7.75 -5.13 2.55
N MET A 29 6.94 -4.08 2.73
CA MET A 29 7.30 -2.94 3.57
C MET A 29 7.48 -3.32 5.05
N ALA A 30 6.58 -4.14 5.59
CA ALA A 30 6.67 -4.65 6.97
C ALA A 30 7.94 -5.49 7.18
N PHE A 31 8.28 -6.35 6.23
CA PHE A 31 9.48 -7.18 6.28
C PHE A 31 10.75 -6.35 6.17
N ALA A 32 10.79 -5.38 5.25
CA ALA A 32 11.92 -4.47 5.09
C ALA A 32 12.16 -3.61 6.34
N ALA A 33 11.08 -3.18 7.01
CA ALA A 33 11.14 -2.39 8.24
C ALA A 33 11.34 -3.22 9.51
N HIS A 34 11.21 -4.55 9.43
CA HIS A 34 11.16 -5.45 10.59
C HIS A 34 10.12 -5.02 11.64
N ALA A 35 8.94 -4.61 11.17
CA ALA A 35 7.87 -4.06 12.00
C ALA A 35 6.50 -4.58 11.57
N GLY A 36 5.52 -4.51 12.48
CA GLY A 36 4.11 -4.75 12.15
C GLY A 36 3.44 -3.53 11.54
N LEU A 37 2.32 -3.76 10.84
CA LEU A 37 1.47 -2.70 10.29
C LEU A 37 0.04 -2.87 10.83
N GLU A 38 -0.58 -1.75 11.21
CA GLU A 38 -2.01 -1.67 11.47
C GLU A 38 -2.61 -0.73 10.41
N ILE A 39 -3.46 -1.27 9.55
CA ILE A 39 -4.02 -0.56 8.38
C ILE A 39 -5.54 -0.66 8.43
N LYS A 40 -6.22 0.47 8.21
CA LYS A 40 -7.68 0.53 8.01
C LYS A 40 -7.99 0.69 6.52
N LEU A 41 -8.97 -0.07 6.04
CA LEU A 41 -9.43 -0.06 4.65
C LEU A 41 -10.69 0.79 4.44
N ASP A 42 -11.21 1.40 5.49
CA ASP A 42 -12.47 2.17 5.54
C ASP A 42 -12.56 3.35 4.57
N TRP A 43 -11.44 3.87 4.10
CA TRP A 43 -11.38 4.93 3.07
C TRP A 43 -11.32 4.39 1.63
N MET A 44 -11.20 3.07 1.47
CA MET A 44 -10.97 2.39 0.19
C MET A 44 -12.14 1.48 -0.22
N ILE A 45 -12.94 1.02 0.75
CA ILE A 45 -14.10 0.14 0.54
C ILE A 45 -15.31 0.66 1.33
N ASP A 46 -16.50 0.44 0.79
CA ASP A 46 -17.77 0.77 1.44
C ASP A 46 -18.31 -0.44 2.24
N GLU A 47 -18.09 -1.65 1.73
CA GLU A 47 -18.59 -2.90 2.31
C GLU A 47 -17.44 -3.89 2.57
N PRO A 48 -17.45 -4.67 3.67
CA PRO A 48 -16.39 -5.64 3.98
C PRO A 48 -16.13 -6.69 2.89
N VAL A 49 -17.14 -7.00 2.07
CA VAL A 49 -17.03 -7.96 0.96
C VAL A 49 -16.04 -7.49 -0.12
N GLU A 50 -15.81 -6.19 -0.21
CA GLU A 50 -14.92 -5.58 -1.21
C GLU A 50 -13.44 -5.64 -0.79
N ALA A 51 -13.15 -5.99 0.47
CA ALA A 51 -11.80 -6.03 1.02
C ALA A 51 -10.87 -6.94 0.22
N LEU A 52 -11.38 -8.07 -0.30
CA LEU A 52 -10.58 -8.98 -1.11
C LEU A 52 -10.11 -8.30 -2.41
N ASN A 53 -11.01 -7.58 -3.09
CA ASN A 53 -10.66 -6.86 -4.30
C ASN A 53 -9.69 -5.70 -4.01
N ALA A 54 -9.91 -4.95 -2.93
CA ALA A 54 -9.03 -3.86 -2.54
C ALA A 54 -7.61 -4.35 -2.22
N LEU A 55 -7.48 -5.48 -1.53
CA LEU A 55 -6.20 -6.05 -1.10
C LEU A 55 -5.42 -6.74 -2.22
N PHE A 56 -6.10 -7.43 -3.14
CA PHE A 56 -5.47 -8.27 -4.17
C PHE A 56 -5.54 -7.66 -5.59
N SER A 57 -6.17 -6.50 -5.77
CA SER A 57 -6.13 -5.79 -7.05
C SER A 57 -4.70 -5.36 -7.38
N GLU A 58 -4.26 -5.72 -8.59
CA GLU A 58 -2.94 -5.41 -9.16
C GLU A 58 -2.95 -4.14 -10.02
N GLU A 59 -4.04 -3.35 -9.97
CA GLU A 59 -4.09 -2.10 -10.73
C GLU A 59 -2.95 -1.16 -10.31
N LEU A 60 -2.45 -0.33 -11.23
CA LEU A 60 -1.46 0.69 -10.85
C LEU A 60 -2.06 1.63 -9.78
N GLY A 61 -1.30 1.91 -8.72
CA GLY A 61 -1.76 2.72 -7.59
C GLY A 61 -2.34 4.07 -8.05
N ARG A 62 -3.54 4.39 -7.59
CA ARG A 62 -4.15 5.71 -7.72
C ARG A 62 -3.69 6.63 -6.60
#